data_AF-A0A260Z3K3-F1
#
_entry.id   AF-A0A260Z3K3-F1
#
_cell.length_a   1.000
_cell.length_b   1.000
_cell.length_c   1.000
_cell.angle_alpha   90.00
_cell.angle_beta   90.00
_cell.angle_gamma   90.00
#
_symmetry.space_group_name_H-M   'P 1'
#
loop_
_entity.id
_entity.type
_entity.pdbx_description
1 polymer ?
#
loop_
_entity_poly.entity_id
_entity_poly.type
_entity_poly.pdbx_seq_one_letter_code
_entity_poly.pdbx_strand_id
1 'polypeptide(L)'
;MPLDSSQLFCALLISIMFSLLIKSIVFPEKRKRLEKTAAESRKNVTNVRRGSVVKRKSSDTLKSLLELHDVMELRNLSIVDLQTFNGQFSKLTDRYWREIFRRQNDAHHPDHINVSRLHTPNIITVLDEHLPQGAIQELTITGLVPKPFSSRRCEVMRYLRERLSSSPNVELTFQGDQLRITNPALNGDGYSSKETNE
;
A
#
# COMPACT_ATOMS: atom_id res chain seq x y z
N MET A 1 -35.71 -43.25 -4.66
CA MET A 1 -34.35 -43.05 -4.09
C MET A 1 -34.33 -41.66 -3.45
N PRO A 2 -33.92 -41.51 -2.18
CA PRO A 2 -33.85 -40.19 -1.55
C PRO A 2 -32.75 -39.37 -2.24
N LEU A 3 -33.07 -38.14 -2.65
CA LEU A 3 -32.08 -37.24 -3.24
C LEU A 3 -30.98 -36.93 -2.22
N ASP A 4 -29.74 -37.12 -2.64
CA ASP A 4 -28.56 -36.89 -1.82
C ASP A 4 -28.39 -35.39 -1.52
N SER A 5 -28.08 -35.06 -0.28
CA SER A 5 -27.94 -33.69 0.22
C SER A 5 -26.92 -32.85 -0.57
N SER A 6 -25.90 -33.53 -1.11
CA SER A 6 -24.89 -32.97 -2.02
C SER A 6 -25.49 -32.47 -3.34
N GLN A 7 -26.47 -33.20 -3.88
CA GLN A 7 -27.15 -32.85 -5.13
C GLN A 7 -28.10 -31.67 -4.96
N LEU A 8 -28.75 -31.56 -3.80
CA LEU A 8 -29.59 -30.40 -3.47
C LEU A 8 -28.75 -29.11 -3.34
N PHE A 9 -27.56 -29.21 -2.75
CA PHE A 9 -26.64 -28.08 -2.66
C PHE A 9 -26.12 -27.65 -4.04
N CYS A 10 -25.74 -28.60 -4.89
CA CYS A 10 -25.34 -28.31 -6.27
C CYS A 10 -26.48 -27.68 -7.08
N ALA A 11 -27.71 -28.18 -6.94
CA ALA A 11 -28.88 -27.59 -7.61
C ALA A 11 -29.16 -26.15 -7.16
N LEU A 12 -28.96 -25.85 -5.87
CA LEU A 12 -29.09 -24.49 -5.32
C LEU A 12 -28.03 -23.55 -5.91
N LEU A 13 -26.76 -23.97 -5.96
CA LEU A 13 -25.68 -23.16 -6.54
C LEU A 13 -25.91 -22.89 -8.03
N ILE A 14 -26.33 -23.91 -8.79
CA ILE A 14 -26.66 -23.76 -10.21
C ILE A 14 -27.82 -22.76 -10.38
N SER A 15 -28.87 -22.85 -9.55
CA SER A 15 -30.00 -21.92 -9.59
C SER A 15 -29.58 -20.46 -9.32
N ILE A 16 -28.71 -20.24 -8.33
CA ILE A 16 -28.18 -18.91 -8.00
C ILE A 16 -27.35 -18.35 -9.17
N MET A 17 -26.47 -19.16 -9.75
CA MET A 17 -25.63 -18.76 -10.88
C MET A 17 -26.47 -18.41 -12.12
N PHE A 18 -27.49 -19.21 -12.44
CA PHE A 18 -28.42 -18.91 -13.54
C PHE A 18 -29.23 -17.63 -13.29
N SER A 19 -29.66 -17.38 -12.05
CA SER A 19 -30.38 -16.14 -11.70
C SER A 19 -29.52 -14.89 -11.90
N LEU A 20 -28.24 -14.95 -11.51
CA LEU A 20 -27.28 -13.86 -11.73
C LEU A 20 -27.01 -13.62 -13.23
N LEU A 21 -26.91 -14.70 -14.00
CA LEU A 21 -26.65 -14.65 -15.43
C LEU A 21 -27.86 -14.08 -16.21
N ILE A 22 -29.08 -14.48 -15.85
CA ILE A 22 -30.32 -13.92 -16.41
C ILE A 22 -30.48 -12.45 -16.02
N LYS A 23 -30.20 -12.06 -14.77
CA LYS A 23 -30.19 -10.64 -14.36
C LYS A 23 -29.21 -9.81 -15.18
N SER A 24 -28.02 -10.34 -15.47
CA SER A 24 -27.02 -9.67 -16.31
C SER A 24 -27.43 -9.49 -17.78
N ILE A 25 -28.32 -10.35 -18.31
CA ILE A 25 -28.79 -10.31 -19.71
C ILE A 25 -30.08 -9.50 -19.85
N VAL A 26 -31.03 -9.67 -18.94
CA VAL A 26 -32.38 -9.05 -19.01
C VAL A 26 -32.38 -7.62 -18.48
N PHE A 27 -31.55 -7.33 -17.48
CA PHE A 27 -31.30 -5.98 -16.98
C PHE A 27 -29.83 -5.64 -17.22
N PRO A 28 -29.44 -5.27 -18.45
CA PRO A 28 -28.14 -4.65 -18.65
C PRO A 28 -28.18 -3.33 -17.89
N GLU A 29 -27.62 -3.34 -16.68
CA GLU A 29 -27.41 -2.15 -15.87
C GLU A 29 -26.76 -1.11 -16.78
N LYS A 30 -27.48 -0.02 -17.08
CA LYS A 30 -26.98 1.03 -17.96
C LYS A 30 -25.63 1.48 -17.40
N ARG A 31 -24.55 1.14 -18.10
CA ARG A 31 -23.21 1.64 -17.82
C ARG A 31 -23.29 3.15 -17.69
N LYS A 32 -23.23 3.66 -16.46
CA LYS A 32 -22.94 5.07 -16.22
C LYS A 32 -21.55 5.32 -16.82
N ARG A 33 -21.54 6.07 -17.93
CA ARG A 33 -20.40 6.74 -18.58
C ARG A 33 -19.04 6.42 -17.96
N LEU A 34 -18.37 5.43 -18.53
CA LEU A 34 -16.93 5.24 -18.39
C LEU A 34 -16.35 5.02 -19.79
N GLU A 35 -16.63 5.96 -20.69
CA GLU A 35 -15.97 6.06 -21.99
C GLU A 35 -15.64 7.51 -22.27
N LYS A 36 -14.40 7.88 -21.95
CA LYS A 36 -13.55 8.78 -22.74
C LYS A 36 -12.14 8.77 -22.15
N THR A 37 -11.37 7.69 -22.38
CA THR A 37 -9.88 7.72 -22.35
C THR A 37 -9.19 6.41 -22.78
N ALA A 38 -9.79 5.58 -23.64
CA ALA A 38 -9.10 4.37 -24.15
C ALA A 38 -8.87 4.35 -25.66
N ALA A 39 -9.48 5.24 -26.44
CA ALA A 39 -9.42 5.21 -27.91
C ALA A 39 -8.59 6.33 -28.57
N GLU A 40 -7.77 7.08 -27.82
CA GLU A 40 -6.95 8.17 -28.37
C GLU A 40 -5.45 8.04 -28.12
N SER A 41 -4.99 6.95 -27.48
CA SER A 41 -3.58 6.76 -27.10
C SER A 41 -2.71 6.05 -28.17
N ARG A 42 -3.08 6.09 -29.46
CA ARG A 42 -2.27 5.47 -30.54
C ARG A 42 -1.97 6.34 -31.76
N LYS A 43 -2.33 7.62 -31.77
CA LYS A 43 -1.83 8.57 -32.78
C LYS A 43 -1.75 9.96 -32.14
N ASN A 44 -0.58 10.31 -31.60
CA ASN A 44 -0.05 11.67 -31.46
C ASN A 44 1.29 11.65 -30.69
N VAL A 45 2.22 10.83 -31.18
CA VAL A 45 3.63 11.23 -31.16
C VAL A 45 3.73 12.29 -32.26
N THR A 46 4.39 13.42 -31.99
CA THR A 46 4.47 14.65 -32.83
C THR A 46 3.27 15.61 -32.80
N ASN A 47 3.16 16.44 -31.75
CA ASN A 47 3.02 17.89 -31.89
C ASN A 47 3.05 18.59 -30.52
N VAL A 48 4.25 18.78 -29.99
CA VAL A 48 4.52 19.76 -28.93
C VAL A 48 4.74 21.11 -29.60
N ARG A 49 3.67 21.81 -29.99
CA ARG A 49 3.73 23.25 -30.24
C ARG A 49 2.35 23.89 -30.19
N ARG A 50 2.21 24.82 -29.24
CA ARG A 50 1.15 25.84 -29.06
C ARG A 50 -0.24 25.34 -28.66
N GLY A 51 -0.46 25.35 -27.35
CA GLY A 51 -1.77 25.57 -26.72
C GLY A 51 -1.60 26.54 -25.56
N SER A 52 -1.70 27.83 -25.86
CA SER A 52 -1.63 28.92 -24.89
C SER A 52 -2.97 29.10 -24.17
N VAL A 53 -2.90 29.41 -22.87
CA VAL A 53 -3.94 30.08 -22.07
C VAL A 53 -5.20 29.24 -21.79
N VAL A 54 -5.19 28.43 -20.73
CA VAL A 54 -6.18 28.39 -19.62
C VAL A 54 -5.60 27.45 -18.56
N LYS A 55 -5.17 28.00 -17.41
CA LYS A 55 -4.87 27.36 -16.10
C LYS A 55 -3.68 28.06 -15.42
N ARG A 56 -3.87 29.31 -14.98
CA ARG A 56 -2.93 29.95 -14.02
C ARG A 56 -3.55 30.24 -12.65
N LYS A 57 -4.89 30.33 -12.56
CA LYS A 57 -5.56 30.64 -11.28
C LYS A 57 -5.56 29.51 -10.24
N SER A 58 -5.47 28.22 -10.64
CA SER A 58 -5.47 27.12 -9.66
C SER A 58 -4.10 26.86 -9.03
N SER A 59 -3.02 27.29 -9.68
CA SER A 59 -1.66 27.10 -9.16
C SER A 59 -1.35 28.09 -8.05
N ASP A 60 -1.82 29.33 -8.15
CA ASP A 60 -1.47 30.38 -7.21
C ASP A 60 -2.22 30.23 -5.87
N THR A 61 -3.48 29.78 -5.90
CA THR A 61 -4.23 29.44 -4.67
C THR A 61 -3.68 28.19 -4.00
N LEU A 62 -3.24 27.18 -4.76
CA LEU A 62 -2.60 26.00 -4.20
C LEU A 62 -1.24 26.32 -3.58
N LYS A 63 -0.45 27.17 -4.23
CA LYS A 63 0.82 27.67 -3.69
C LYS A 63 0.60 28.52 -2.44
N SER A 64 -0.36 29.44 -2.43
CA SER A 64 -0.61 30.27 -1.25
C SER A 64 -1.13 29.45 -0.06
N LEU A 65 -1.93 28.40 -0.31
CA LEU A 65 -2.32 27.44 0.73
C LEU A 65 -1.09 26.66 1.23
N LEU A 66 -0.22 26.20 0.34
CA LEU A 66 1.02 25.52 0.74
C LEU A 66 1.93 26.41 1.57
N GLU A 67 2.15 27.66 1.13
CA GLU A 67 2.96 28.67 1.80
C GLU A 67 2.38 29.05 3.17
N LEU A 68 1.06 29.14 3.31
CA LEU A 68 0.39 29.39 4.59
C LEU A 68 0.64 28.27 5.60
N HIS A 69 0.67 27.01 5.13
CA HIS A 69 0.96 25.85 5.97
C HIS A 69 2.45 25.68 6.27
N ASP A 70 3.33 26.24 5.44
CA ASP A 70 4.78 26.13 5.60
C ASP A 70 5.32 26.90 6.83
N VAL A 71 4.52 27.81 7.38
CA VAL A 71 4.89 28.67 8.50
C VAL A 71 4.83 27.95 9.86
N MET A 72 4.06 26.87 9.97
CA MET A 72 3.84 26.22 11.25
C MET A 72 4.88 25.14 11.51
N GLU A 73 5.68 25.30 12.56
CA GLU A 73 6.69 24.31 12.96
C GLU A 73 6.02 22.98 13.31
N LEU A 74 6.19 21.99 12.44
CA LEU A 74 5.56 20.67 12.57
C LEU A 74 5.86 20.01 13.92
N ARG A 75 7.02 20.29 14.53
CA ARG A 75 7.46 19.77 15.84
C ARG A 75 6.56 20.20 17.00
N ASN A 76 5.90 21.35 16.90
CA ASN A 76 5.07 21.89 17.97
C ASN A 76 3.63 21.37 17.90
N LEU A 77 3.26 20.68 16.82
CA LEU A 77 1.94 20.09 16.65
C LEU A 77 1.81 18.78 17.41
N SER A 78 0.62 18.52 17.95
CA SER A 78 0.30 17.20 18.50
C SER A 78 0.17 16.16 17.38
N ILE A 79 0.28 14.88 17.72
CA ILE A 79 0.06 13.80 16.74
C ILE A 79 -1.37 13.86 16.17
N VAL A 80 -2.35 14.27 16.97
CA VAL A 80 -3.76 14.37 16.54
C VAL A 80 -3.92 15.48 15.50
N ASP A 81 -3.28 16.62 15.72
CA ASP A 81 -3.28 17.74 14.77
C ASP A 81 -2.61 17.34 13.46
N LEU A 82 -1.44 16.68 13.53
CA LEU A 82 -0.75 16.18 12.36
C LEU A 82 -1.61 15.20 11.56
N GLN A 83 -2.35 14.30 12.21
CA GLN A 83 -3.26 13.37 11.53
C GLN A 83 -4.42 14.11 10.87
N THR A 84 -4.97 15.11 11.55
CA THR A 84 -6.05 15.96 11.03
C THR A 84 -5.59 16.73 9.79
N PHE A 85 -4.43 17.38 9.86
CA PHE A 85 -3.85 18.11 8.73
C PHE A 85 -3.44 17.20 7.58
N ASN A 86 -2.89 16.01 7.86
CA ASN A 86 -2.62 15.03 6.82
C ASN A 86 -3.91 14.62 6.09
N GLY A 87 -5.00 14.40 6.82
CA GLY A 87 -6.31 14.11 6.20
C GLY A 87 -6.78 15.22 5.25
N GLN A 88 -6.58 16.49 5.61
CA GLN A 88 -7.00 17.65 4.83
C GLN A 88 -6.08 17.94 3.63
N PHE A 89 -4.77 17.78 3.80
CA PHE A 89 -3.74 18.31 2.89
C PHE A 89 -2.85 17.24 2.25
N SER A 90 -3.12 15.95 2.46
CA SER A 90 -2.34 14.82 1.89
C SER A 90 -2.17 14.87 0.36
N LYS A 91 -3.09 15.53 -0.37
CA LYS A 91 -2.97 15.71 -1.83
C LYS A 91 -1.98 16.80 -2.23
N LEU A 92 -1.62 17.68 -1.29
CA LEU A 92 -0.82 18.88 -1.53
C LEU A 92 0.58 18.74 -0.95
N THR A 93 0.71 18.08 0.21
CA THR A 93 1.99 17.94 0.90
C THR A 93 2.09 16.60 1.61
N ASP A 94 3.30 16.07 1.67
CA ASP A 94 3.68 14.87 2.38
C ASP A 94 4.22 15.15 3.80
N ARG A 95 4.49 16.42 4.12
CA ARG A 95 5.17 16.84 5.35
C ARG A 95 4.53 16.32 6.63
N TYR A 96 3.19 16.31 6.68
CA TYR A 96 2.46 15.87 7.88
C TYR A 96 2.63 14.39 8.15
N TRP A 97 2.47 13.53 7.13
CA TRP A 97 2.66 12.09 7.33
C TRP A 97 4.13 11.74 7.54
N ARG A 98 5.05 12.48 6.92
CA ARG A 98 6.49 12.32 7.15
C ARG A 98 6.86 12.63 8.59
N GLU A 99 6.33 13.70 9.17
CA GLU A 99 6.57 14.02 10.58
C GLU A 99 5.91 13.00 11.52
N ILE A 100 4.70 12.51 11.21
CA ILE A 100 4.09 11.40 11.95
C ILE A 100 5.02 10.18 11.92
N PHE A 101 5.46 9.78 10.73
CA PHE A 101 6.34 8.63 10.56
C PHE A 101 7.65 8.80 11.34
N ARG A 102 8.30 9.97 11.21
CA ARG A 102 9.54 10.30 11.93
C ARG A 102 9.36 10.12 13.43
N ARG A 103 8.33 10.75 14.02
CA ARG A 103 8.06 10.65 15.47
C ARG A 103 7.72 9.22 15.91
N GLN A 104 7.07 8.45 15.06
CA GLN A 104 6.77 7.05 15.37
C GLN A 104 8.00 6.17 15.36
N ASN A 105 9.01 6.46 14.54
CA ASN A 105 10.17 5.59 14.33
C ASN A 105 11.45 6.10 15.00
N ASP A 106 11.49 7.35 15.47
CA ASP A 106 12.65 7.98 16.14
C ASP A 106 13.19 7.15 17.32
N ALA A 107 12.29 6.46 18.03
CA ALA A 107 12.61 5.65 19.21
C ALA A 107 12.66 4.13 18.93
N HIS A 108 12.44 3.69 17.69
CA HIS A 108 12.42 2.27 17.34
C HIS A 108 13.80 1.80 16.86
N HIS A 109 14.03 0.49 16.96
CA HIS A 109 15.21 -0.14 16.35
C HIS A 109 15.22 0.13 14.84
N PRO A 110 16.37 0.35 14.19
CA PRO A 110 16.44 0.59 12.74
C PRO A 110 15.82 -0.55 11.90
N ASP A 111 15.83 -1.77 12.41
CA ASP A 111 15.21 -2.92 11.74
C ASP A 111 13.68 -2.98 11.91
N HIS A 112 13.10 -2.02 12.64
CA HIS A 112 11.67 -1.95 12.94
C HIS A 112 11.04 -0.72 12.28
N ILE A 113 10.05 -0.95 11.41
CA ILE A 113 9.31 0.12 10.73
C ILE A 113 7.86 0.12 11.23
N ASN A 114 7.49 1.14 11.99
CA ASN A 114 6.13 1.37 12.46
C ASN A 114 5.35 2.23 11.47
N VAL A 115 4.26 1.65 10.92
CA VAL A 115 3.40 2.30 9.92
C VAL A 115 1.94 2.48 10.37
N SER A 116 1.69 2.30 11.68
CA SER A 116 0.33 2.26 12.25
C SER A 116 -0.56 3.47 11.93
N ARG A 117 0.00 4.68 11.88
CA ARG A 117 -0.75 5.93 11.65
C ARG A 117 -0.72 6.41 10.19
N LEU A 118 -0.17 5.60 9.28
CA LEU A 118 -0.07 5.95 7.87
C LEU A 118 -1.24 5.38 7.05
N HIS A 119 -1.58 6.08 5.97
CA HIS A 119 -2.45 5.57 4.92
C HIS A 119 -1.66 4.70 3.96
N THR A 120 -2.32 3.71 3.35
CA THR A 120 -1.64 2.70 2.52
C THR A 120 -0.70 3.27 1.45
N PRO A 121 -1.06 4.32 0.69
CA PRO A 121 -0.13 4.91 -0.28
C PRO A 121 1.18 5.39 0.37
N ASN A 122 1.10 6.03 1.53
CA ASN A 122 2.26 6.54 2.26
C ASN A 122 3.10 5.40 2.87
N ILE A 123 2.47 4.27 3.22
CA ILE A 123 3.19 3.07 3.65
C ILE A 123 4.10 2.59 2.54
N ILE A 124 3.60 2.51 1.30
CA ILE A 124 4.41 2.08 0.16
C ILE A 124 5.57 3.06 -0.08
N THR A 125 5.32 4.37 -0.02
CA THR A 125 6.39 5.37 -0.12
C THR A 125 7.45 5.20 0.98
N VAL A 126 7.05 4.99 2.23
CA VAL A 126 7.98 4.73 3.34
C VAL A 126 8.83 3.50 3.05
N LEU A 127 8.20 2.40 2.62
CA LEU A 127 8.91 1.16 2.32
C LEU A 127 9.90 1.35 1.17
N ASP A 128 9.55 2.13 0.16
CA ASP A 128 10.46 2.44 -0.95
C ASP A 128 11.71 3.22 -0.50
N GLU A 129 11.53 4.14 0.44
CA GLU A 129 12.59 5.00 0.97
C GLU A 129 13.45 4.33 2.05
N HIS A 130 12.86 3.47 2.89
CA HIS A 130 13.48 2.97 4.12
C HIS A 130 13.83 1.48 4.08
N LEU A 131 13.34 0.72 3.10
CA LEU A 131 13.82 -0.65 2.95
C LEU A 131 15.29 -0.65 2.51
N PRO A 132 16.12 -1.53 3.08
CA PRO A 132 17.48 -1.74 2.60
C PRO A 132 17.48 -2.07 1.11
N GLN A 133 18.36 -1.43 0.35
CA GLN A 133 18.55 -1.69 -1.09
C GLN A 133 19.29 -3.01 -1.37
N GLY A 134 19.92 -3.59 -0.34
CA GLY A 134 20.67 -4.84 -0.40
C GLY A 134 19.95 -6.02 0.24
N ALA A 135 20.71 -7.04 0.62
CA ALA A 135 20.14 -8.22 1.28
C ALA A 135 19.57 -7.85 2.66
N ILE A 136 18.32 -8.23 2.89
CA ILE A 136 17.63 -8.02 4.17
C ILE A 136 17.83 -9.27 5.02
N GLN A 137 18.49 -9.14 6.16
CA GLN A 137 18.65 -10.25 7.12
C GLN A 137 17.38 -10.44 7.94
N GLU A 138 16.97 -9.39 8.65
CA GLU A 138 15.72 -9.34 9.41
C GLU A 138 15.17 -7.91 9.41
N LEU A 139 13.86 -7.77 9.19
CA LEU A 139 13.15 -6.50 9.30
C LEU A 139 11.72 -6.77 9.78
N THR A 140 11.22 -5.95 10.69
CA THR A 140 9.85 -6.06 11.21
C THR A 140 9.05 -4.80 10.88
N ILE A 141 7.93 -4.96 10.17
CA ILE A 141 6.97 -3.89 9.89
C ILE A 141 5.77 -4.05 10.82
N THR A 142 5.45 -3.03 11.62
CA THR A 142 4.37 -3.06 12.62
C THR A 142 3.24 -2.08 12.30
N GLY A 143 2.06 -2.29 12.88
CA GLY A 143 0.90 -1.42 12.64
C GLY A 143 0.09 -1.74 11.38
N LEU A 144 0.31 -2.93 10.80
CA LEU A 144 -0.53 -3.45 9.72
C LEU A 144 -1.76 -4.08 10.36
N VAL A 145 -2.91 -3.39 10.31
CA VAL A 145 -4.21 -3.79 10.90
C VAL A 145 -4.37 -5.33 10.89
N PRO A 146 -4.59 -5.98 12.06
CA PRO A 146 -4.54 -7.45 12.20
C PRO A 146 -5.71 -8.19 11.54
N LYS A 147 -6.51 -7.51 10.70
CA LYS A 147 -7.59 -8.13 9.95
C LYS A 147 -7.01 -8.92 8.77
N PRO A 148 -7.23 -10.26 8.70
CA PRO A 148 -6.83 -11.05 7.55
C PRO A 148 -7.50 -10.48 6.29
N PHE A 149 -6.76 -10.43 5.19
CA PHE A 149 -7.21 -9.87 3.90
C PHE A 149 -7.61 -8.39 3.89
N SER A 150 -7.16 -7.58 4.85
CA SER A 150 -7.30 -6.12 4.71
C SER A 150 -6.58 -5.65 3.44
N SER A 151 -7.20 -4.74 2.69
CA SER A 151 -6.62 -4.15 1.47
C SER A 151 -5.20 -3.65 1.70
N ARG A 152 -4.98 -3.02 2.86
CA ARG A 152 -3.66 -2.57 3.34
C ARG A 152 -2.62 -3.70 3.39
N ARG A 153 -2.93 -4.84 4.03
CA ARG A 153 -1.99 -5.98 4.11
C ARG A 153 -1.72 -6.56 2.73
N CYS A 154 -2.75 -6.72 1.91
CA CYS A 154 -2.60 -7.26 0.56
C CYS A 154 -1.71 -6.37 -0.31
N GLU A 155 -1.88 -5.05 -0.23
CA GLU A 155 -1.10 -4.09 -1.00
C GLU A 155 0.37 -4.06 -0.56
N VAL A 156 0.63 -4.05 0.75
CA VAL A 156 1.99 -4.12 1.30
C VAL A 156 2.67 -5.44 0.91
N MET A 157 1.98 -6.57 1.03
CA MET A 157 2.52 -7.87 0.60
C MET A 157 2.81 -7.92 -0.90
N ARG A 158 1.91 -7.38 -1.73
CA ARG A 158 2.10 -7.32 -3.18
C ARG A 158 3.36 -6.52 -3.51
N TYR A 159 3.50 -5.34 -2.92
CA TYR A 159 4.68 -4.49 -3.10
C TYR A 159 5.96 -5.19 -2.66
N LEU A 160 6.00 -5.78 -1.46
CA LEU A 160 7.20 -6.45 -0.96
C LEU A 160 7.59 -7.67 -1.79
N ARG A 161 6.63 -8.47 -2.24
CA ARG A 161 6.91 -9.60 -3.13
C ARG A 161 7.50 -9.16 -4.46
N GLU A 162 6.99 -8.07 -5.03
CA GLU A 162 7.51 -7.49 -6.26
C GLU A 162 8.93 -6.96 -6.02
N ARG A 163 9.10 -6.17 -4.96
CA ARG A 163 10.37 -5.51 -4.61
C ARG A 163 11.49 -6.49 -4.28
N LEU A 164 11.17 -7.59 -3.61
CA LEU A 164 12.11 -8.62 -3.14
C LEU A 164 12.15 -9.85 -4.05
N SER A 165 11.52 -9.80 -5.23
CA SER A 165 11.45 -10.92 -6.18
C SER A 165 12.82 -11.42 -6.65
N SER A 166 13.82 -10.54 -6.66
CA SER A 166 15.21 -10.87 -7.02
C SER A 166 16.06 -11.33 -5.84
N SER A 167 15.54 -11.26 -4.61
CA SER A 167 16.28 -11.64 -3.39
C SER A 167 16.06 -13.13 -3.09
N PRO A 168 17.09 -13.98 -3.18
CA PRO A 168 16.95 -15.40 -2.86
C PRO A 168 16.68 -15.59 -1.37
N ASN A 169 15.80 -16.54 -1.05
CA ASN A 169 15.52 -17.01 0.32
C ASN A 169 14.88 -15.98 1.28
N VAL A 170 14.25 -14.93 0.76
CA VAL A 170 13.49 -14.01 1.63
C VAL A 170 12.11 -14.57 1.93
N GLU A 171 11.80 -14.67 3.22
CA GLU A 171 10.51 -15.11 3.75
C GLU A 171 9.73 -13.92 4.31
N LEU A 172 8.44 -13.86 3.98
CA LEU A 172 7.50 -12.84 4.45
C LEU A 172 6.45 -13.52 5.33
N THR A 173 6.50 -13.30 6.64
CA THR A 173 5.60 -13.95 7.60
C THR A 173 4.84 -12.93 8.44
N PHE A 174 3.54 -13.14 8.58
CA PHE A 174 2.72 -12.31 9.44
C PHE A 174 2.56 -12.93 10.83
N GLN A 175 2.71 -12.11 11.86
CA GLN A 175 2.43 -12.45 13.25
C GLN A 175 1.54 -11.34 13.83
N GLY A 176 0.23 -11.58 13.92
CA GLY A 176 -0.73 -10.55 14.34
C GLY A 176 -0.71 -9.33 13.40
N ASP A 177 -0.38 -8.16 13.95
CA ASP A 177 -0.25 -6.88 13.23
C ASP A 177 1.16 -6.61 12.67
N GLN A 178 2.08 -7.55 12.86
CA GLN A 178 3.47 -7.46 12.42
C GLN A 178 3.70 -8.30 11.17
N LEU A 179 4.49 -7.76 10.24
CA LEU A 179 5.05 -8.47 9.10
C LEU A 179 6.56 -8.56 9.29
N ARG A 180 7.08 -9.77 9.42
CA ARG A 180 8.51 -10.05 9.48
C ARG A 180 9.02 -10.43 8.11
N ILE A 181 10.14 -9.82 7.74
CA ILE A 181 10.96 -10.15 6.58
C ILE A 181 12.21 -10.81 7.13
N THR A 182 12.48 -12.05 6.75
CA THR A 182 13.64 -12.80 7.23
C THR A 182 14.35 -13.49 6.09
N ASN A 183 15.67 -13.62 6.18
CA ASN A 183 16.45 -14.42 5.24
C ASN A 183 17.18 -15.54 5.99
N PRO A 184 16.66 -16.79 5.98
CA PRO A 184 17.26 -17.90 6.70
C PRO A 184 18.70 -18.20 6.28
N ALA A 185 19.07 -17.92 5.03
CA ALA A 185 20.42 -18.15 4.54
C ALA A 185 21.46 -17.21 5.17
N LEU A 186 21.04 -16.04 5.68
CA LEU A 186 21.91 -15.09 6.37
C LEU A 186 21.89 -15.26 7.91
N ASN A 187 20.99 -16.10 8.43
CA ASN A 187 20.87 -16.37 9.86
C ASN A 187 21.67 -17.61 10.30
N GLY A 188 22.29 -18.34 9.35
CA GLY A 188 22.95 -19.62 9.58
C GLY A 188 24.40 -19.59 10.09
N ASP A 189 25.06 -18.43 10.15
CA ASP A 189 26.48 -18.34 10.54
C ASP A 189 26.71 -18.01 12.03
N GLY A 190 25.81 -18.44 12.90
CA GLY A 190 25.93 -18.32 14.35
C GLY A 190 26.03 -19.68 15.03
N TYR A 191 27.27 -20.11 15.33
CA TYR A 191 27.66 -21.29 16.12
C TYR A 191 27.65 -22.67 15.43
N SER A 192 28.70 -22.94 14.65
CA SER A 192 29.35 -24.26 14.70
C SER A 192 30.63 -24.14 15.53
N SER A 193 30.47 -24.10 16.85
CA SER A 193 31.57 -24.43 17.76
C SER A 193 31.84 -25.92 17.60
N LYS A 194 32.62 -26.29 16.58
CA LYS A 194 33.41 -27.51 16.67
C LYS A 194 34.45 -27.26 17.77
N GLU A 195 34.07 -27.55 19.01
CA GLU A 195 35.05 -27.89 20.04
C GLU A 195 35.67 -29.22 19.62
N THR A 196 36.68 -29.13 18.75
CA THR A 196 37.76 -30.10 18.72
C THR A 196 38.78 -29.61 19.73
N ASN A 197 38.76 -30.17 20.93
CA ASN A 197 39.95 -30.24 21.77
C ASN A 197 40.22 -31.72 22.02
N GLU A 198 41.34 -32.17 21.45
CA GLU A 198 42.11 -33.33 21.88
C GLU A 198 42.55 -33.21 23.34
#